data_AF-A0A3S9SJX9-F1
#
_entry.id   AF-A0A3S9SJX9-F1
#
_cell.length_a   1.000
_cell.length_b   1.000
_cell.length_c   1.000
_cell.angle_alpha   90.00
_cell.angle_beta   90.00
_cell.angle_gamma   90.00
#
_symmetry.space_group_name_H-M   'P 1'
#
loop_
_entity.id
_entity.type
_entity.pdbx_description
1 polymer ?
#
loop_
_entity_poly.entity_id
_entity_poly.type
_entity_poly.pdbx_seq_one_letter_code
_entity_poly.pdbx_strand_id
1 'polypeptide(L)'
;MDDLFPDGKQDLCCRSLAKIRRPAEIAEEIASLEAGIYCLVREAKQFVQSARQMGLVRRVAYRSVPVNHAILPAYPGRDFHVPNICWAEYIGKQRKDITDWATIAAQLDAANASYDERLLHMRVHLTMRQYHDEGKQMLEQLKSDYAFLNELEFMSASQNIPVSVVVSET
;
A
#
# COMPACT_ATOMS: atom_id res chain seq x y z
N MET A 1 -53.88 16.87 -6.57
CA MET A 1 -53.11 15.76 -5.99
C MET A 1 -52.27 15.25 -7.14
N ASP A 2 -51.08 15.84 -7.30
CA ASP A 2 -50.15 15.47 -8.35
C ASP A 2 -49.02 14.66 -7.71
N ASP A 3 -48.83 13.44 -8.22
CA ASP A 3 -47.74 12.54 -7.86
C ASP A 3 -46.41 13.19 -8.21
N LEU A 4 -45.64 13.54 -7.18
CA LEU A 4 -44.49 14.42 -7.29
C LEU A 4 -43.18 13.72 -7.67
N PHE A 5 -43.21 12.43 -8.05
CA PHE A 5 -42.01 11.73 -8.53
C PHE A 5 -42.36 10.67 -9.59
N PRO A 6 -41.87 10.81 -10.84
CA PRO A 6 -42.07 9.79 -11.86
C PRO A 6 -41.26 8.54 -11.53
N ASP A 7 -41.92 7.37 -11.55
CA ASP A 7 -41.40 6.02 -11.24
C ASP A 7 -40.03 5.69 -11.86
N GLY A 8 -39.69 6.29 -13.01
CA GLY A 8 -38.42 6.05 -13.70
C GLY A 8 -37.16 6.55 -12.96
N LYS A 9 -37.28 7.52 -12.04
CA LYS A 9 -36.12 7.99 -11.24
C LYS A 9 -35.80 7.05 -10.07
N GLN A 10 -36.80 6.37 -9.51
CA GLN A 10 -36.59 5.42 -8.42
C GLN A 10 -35.83 4.17 -8.90
N ASP A 11 -36.16 3.61 -10.06
CA ASP A 11 -35.46 2.42 -10.61
C ASP A 11 -33.97 2.71 -10.94
N LEU A 12 -33.67 3.90 -11.48
CA LEU A 12 -32.30 4.37 -11.70
C LEU A 12 -31.53 4.61 -10.39
N CYS A 13 -32.20 5.18 -9.39
CA CYS A 13 -31.61 5.37 -8.06
C CYS A 13 -31.31 4.01 -7.42
N CYS A 14 -32.26 3.07 -7.40
CA CYS A 14 -32.09 1.72 -6.85
C CYS A 14 -30.94 0.94 -7.52
N ARG A 15 -30.81 0.99 -8.85
CA ARG A 15 -29.68 0.35 -9.55
C ARG A 15 -28.33 1.02 -9.30
N SER A 16 -28.32 2.31 -9.00
CA SER A 16 -27.11 3.06 -8.67
C SER A 16 -26.72 2.88 -7.20
N LEU A 17 -27.71 2.79 -6.30
CA LEU A 17 -27.56 2.48 -4.88
C LEU A 17 -27.08 1.03 -4.66
N ALA A 18 -27.50 0.10 -5.52
CA ALA A 18 -27.00 -1.29 -5.52
C ALA A 18 -25.49 -1.43 -5.79
N LYS A 19 -24.82 -0.36 -6.22
CA LYS A 19 -23.36 -0.29 -6.42
C LYS A 19 -22.63 0.43 -5.27
N ILE A 20 -23.35 0.94 -4.28
CA ILE A 20 -22.73 1.59 -3.13
C ILE A 20 -22.22 0.49 -2.20
N ARG A 21 -20.90 0.48 -1.97
CA ARG A 21 -20.25 -0.42 -1.02
C ARG A 21 -20.87 -0.22 0.37
N ARG A 22 -21.23 -1.32 1.03
CA ARG A 22 -21.82 -1.28 2.38
C ARG A 22 -20.73 -0.99 3.41
N PRO A 23 -21.03 -0.33 4.55
CA PRO A 23 -20.05 -0.08 5.61
C PRO A 23 -19.31 -1.34 6.09
N ALA A 24 -20.02 -2.47 6.21
CA ALA A 24 -19.44 -3.74 6.61
C ALA A 24 -18.42 -4.27 5.59
N GLU A 25 -18.71 -4.15 4.29
CA GLU A 25 -17.80 -4.58 3.22
C GLU A 25 -16.51 -3.74 3.25
N ILE A 26 -16.63 -2.43 3.47
CA ILE A 26 -15.46 -1.54 3.55
C ILE A 26 -14.62 -1.84 4.80
N ALA A 27 -15.26 -2.17 5.93
CA ALA A 27 -14.55 -2.59 7.13
C ALA A 27 -13.74 -3.88 6.90
N GLU A 28 -14.30 -4.85 6.15
CA GLU A 28 -13.58 -6.06 5.74
C GLU A 28 -12.42 -5.75 4.78
N GLU A 29 -12.62 -4.85 3.81
CA GLU A 29 -11.57 -4.38 2.89
C GLU A 29 -10.42 -3.71 3.64
N ILE A 30 -10.73 -2.83 4.61
CA ILE A 30 -9.74 -2.19 5.48
C ILE A 30 -8.94 -3.24 6.25
N ALA A 31 -9.61 -4.18 6.93
CA ALA A 31 -8.93 -5.22 7.70
C ALA A 31 -8.02 -6.09 6.82
N SER A 32 -8.46 -6.39 5.59
CA SER A 32 -7.68 -7.12 4.60
C SER A 32 -6.43 -6.34 4.15
N LEU A 33 -6.59 -5.05 3.84
CA LEU A 33 -5.49 -4.16 3.46
C LEU A 33 -4.48 -3.99 4.59
N GLU A 34 -4.94 -3.82 5.83
CA GLU A 34 -4.07 -3.72 6.99
C GLU A 34 -3.24 -4.99 7.19
N ALA A 35 -3.89 -6.15 7.18
CA ALA A 35 -3.22 -7.45 7.28
C ALA A 35 -2.21 -7.64 6.13
N GLY A 36 -2.59 -7.21 4.93
CA GLY A 36 -1.73 -7.25 3.75
C GLY A 36 -0.48 -6.37 3.91
N ILE A 37 -0.61 -5.15 4.46
CA ILE A 37 0.55 -4.28 4.74
C ILE A 37 1.50 -4.92 5.76
N TYR A 38 0.98 -5.51 6.84
CA TYR A 38 1.81 -6.25 7.80
C TYR A 38 2.55 -7.43 7.14
N CYS A 39 1.86 -8.17 6.27
CA CYS A 39 2.47 -9.28 5.52
C CYS A 39 3.59 -8.77 4.60
N LEU A 40 3.33 -7.70 3.86
CA LEU A 40 4.27 -7.08 2.94
C LEU A 40 5.53 -6.59 3.68
N VAL A 41 5.37 -5.95 4.84
CA VAL A 41 6.49 -5.52 5.69
C VAL A 41 7.34 -6.71 6.13
N ARG A 42 6.71 -7.81 6.56
CA ARG A 42 7.40 -9.03 6.98
C ARG A 42 8.16 -9.65 5.82
N GLU A 43 7.53 -9.80 4.67
CA GLU A 43 8.13 -10.37 3.46
C GLU A 43 9.29 -9.51 2.95
N ALA A 44 9.13 -8.19 2.91
CA ALA A 44 10.20 -7.28 2.50
C ALA A 44 11.40 -7.35 3.46
N LYS A 45 11.18 -7.49 4.77
CA LYS A 45 12.26 -7.71 5.77
C LYS A 45 12.97 -9.05 5.51
N GLN A 46 12.23 -10.13 5.26
CA GLN A 46 12.78 -11.44 4.93
C GLN A 46 13.57 -11.42 3.62
N PHE A 47 13.03 -10.79 2.59
CA PHE A 47 13.70 -10.61 1.30
C PHE A 47 15.06 -9.93 1.46
N VAL A 48 15.16 -8.86 2.26
CA VAL A 48 16.45 -8.19 2.53
C VAL A 48 17.44 -9.12 3.24
N GLN A 49 16.98 -9.98 4.15
CA GLN A 49 17.84 -10.97 4.79
C GLN A 49 18.35 -12.00 3.78
N SER A 50 17.49 -12.53 2.93
CA SER A 50 17.83 -13.48 1.86
C SER A 50 18.78 -12.85 0.84
N ALA A 51 18.51 -11.63 0.38
CA ALA A 51 19.32 -10.92 -0.60
C ALA A 51 20.76 -10.65 -0.11
N ARG A 52 20.96 -10.48 1.21
CA ARG A 52 22.31 -10.36 1.80
C ARG A 52 23.14 -11.64 1.70
N GLN A 53 22.51 -12.78 1.47
CA GLN A 53 23.16 -14.09 1.32
C GLN A 53 23.41 -14.46 -0.16
N MET A 54 22.90 -13.67 -1.12
CA MET A 54 22.95 -13.98 -2.55
C MET A 54 24.28 -13.61 -3.25
N GLY A 55 25.30 -13.17 -2.52
CA GLY A 55 26.60 -12.79 -3.11
C GLY A 55 26.54 -11.56 -4.01
N LEU A 56 25.64 -10.61 -3.73
CA LEU A 56 25.48 -9.39 -4.53
C LEU A 56 26.72 -8.49 -4.44
N VAL A 57 27.09 -7.85 -5.55
CA VAL A 57 28.19 -6.87 -5.67
C VAL A 57 27.96 -5.68 -4.72
N ARG A 58 26.69 -5.39 -4.42
CA ARG A 58 26.27 -4.35 -3.48
C ARG A 58 25.28 -4.87 -2.46
N ARG A 59 25.34 -4.27 -1.27
CA ARG A 59 24.42 -4.61 -0.18
C ARG A 59 23.07 -3.96 -0.41
N VAL A 60 22.01 -4.71 -0.14
CA VAL A 60 20.66 -4.14 0.00
C VAL A 60 20.42 -3.70 1.43
N ALA A 61 19.59 -2.67 1.58
CA ALA A 61 19.23 -2.13 2.86
C ALA A 61 17.76 -1.72 2.93
N TYR A 62 17.17 -2.03 4.07
CA TYR A 62 15.78 -1.76 4.36
C TYR A 62 15.59 -0.35 4.91
N ARG A 63 14.51 0.30 4.51
CA ARG A 63 14.01 1.58 5.03
C ARG A 63 12.51 1.43 5.29
N SER A 64 12.07 2.05 6.38
CA SER A 64 10.65 2.20 6.69
C SER A 64 10.22 3.59 6.28
N VAL A 65 9.20 3.69 5.42
CA VAL A 65 8.55 4.97 5.13
C VAL A 65 7.31 5.05 6.03
N PRO A 66 7.31 5.90 7.07
CA PRO A 66 6.26 5.93 8.06
C PRO A 66 4.92 6.33 7.43
N VAL A 67 3.86 5.69 7.92
CA VAL A 67 2.48 6.04 7.55
C VAL A 67 1.98 7.04 8.59
N ASN A 68 1.77 8.28 8.17
CA ASN A 68 1.17 9.32 9.00
C ASN A 68 0.19 10.12 8.13
N HIS A 69 -1.11 9.99 8.42
CA HIS A 69 -2.16 10.71 7.72
C HIS A 69 -3.35 10.93 8.66
N ALA A 70 -3.97 12.11 8.61
CA ALA A 70 -5.01 12.50 9.57
C ALA A 70 -6.26 11.60 9.57
N ILE A 71 -6.57 10.97 8.43
CA ILE A 71 -7.73 10.09 8.27
C ILE A 71 -7.48 8.65 8.73
N LEU A 72 -6.22 8.29 8.97
CA LEU A 72 -5.82 6.94 9.35
C LEU A 72 -5.65 6.86 10.88
N PRO A 73 -5.92 5.71 11.49
CA PRO A 73 -5.59 5.51 12.89
C PRO A 73 -4.07 5.51 13.12
N ALA A 74 -3.68 5.64 14.37
CA ALA A 74 -2.28 5.56 14.76
C ALA A 74 -1.78 4.11 14.65
N TYR A 75 -0.96 3.83 13.63
CA TYR A 75 -0.34 2.53 13.44
C TYR A 75 1.05 2.42 14.08
N PRO A 76 1.46 1.20 14.50
CA PRO A 76 2.80 0.96 15.02
C PRO A 76 3.83 1.02 13.88
N GLY A 77 4.53 2.15 13.74
CA GLY A 77 5.48 2.40 12.63
C GLY A 77 6.68 1.43 12.52
N ARG A 78 6.86 0.50 13.46
CA ARG A 78 7.85 -0.59 13.38
C ARG A 78 7.42 -1.69 12.40
N ASP A 79 6.12 -1.98 12.40
CA ASP A 79 5.55 -3.14 11.73
C ASP A 79 4.49 -2.75 10.69
N PHE A 80 4.04 -1.50 10.70
CA PHE A 80 3.12 -0.92 9.73
C PHE A 80 3.72 0.33 9.09
N HIS A 81 4.27 0.17 7.90
CA HIS A 81 4.90 1.23 7.12
C HIS A 81 5.03 0.79 5.67
N VAL A 82 5.26 1.72 4.75
CA VAL A 82 5.55 1.35 3.36
C VAL A 82 6.99 0.83 3.29
N PRO A 83 7.23 -0.43 2.86
CA PRO A 83 8.57 -0.94 2.70
C PRO A 83 9.32 -0.16 1.62
N ASN A 84 10.55 0.24 1.91
CA ASN A 84 11.41 0.83 0.90
C ASN A 84 12.79 0.16 0.97
N ILE A 85 13.18 -0.53 -0.08
CA ILE A 85 14.46 -1.23 -0.12
C ILE A 85 15.34 -0.50 -1.13
N CYS A 86 16.57 -0.21 -0.74
CA CYS A 86 17.55 0.48 -1.57
C CYS A 86 18.86 -0.30 -1.61
N TRP A 87 19.64 -0.06 -2.65
CA TRP A 87 21.04 -0.43 -2.66
C TRP A 87 21.81 0.52 -1.74
N ALA A 88 22.79 0.00 -1.02
CA ALA A 88 23.59 0.75 -0.09
C ALA A 88 25.06 0.75 -0.50
N GLU A 89 25.60 1.95 -0.66
CA GLU A 89 27.02 2.20 -0.83
C GLU A 89 27.58 2.84 0.45
N TYR A 90 28.74 2.36 0.90
CA TYR A 90 29.42 2.89 2.08
C TYR A 90 30.68 3.62 1.64
N ILE A 91 30.68 4.95 1.81
CA ILE A 91 31.83 5.82 1.56
C ILE A 91 32.38 6.23 2.93
N GLY A 92 33.40 5.51 3.39
CA GLY A 92 33.91 5.65 4.75
C GLY A 92 32.85 5.30 5.79
N LYS A 93 32.45 6.29 6.61
CA LYS A 93 31.37 6.14 7.62
C LYS A 93 29.98 6.51 7.09
N GLN A 94 29.89 7.08 5.89
CA GLN A 94 28.61 7.53 5.33
C GLN A 94 27.98 6.44 4.46
N ARG A 95 26.68 6.24 4.64
CA ARG A 95 25.86 5.39 3.78
C ARG A 95 25.14 6.26 2.76
N LYS A 96 25.30 5.93 1.49
CA LYS A 96 24.53 6.48 0.37
C LYS A 96 23.51 5.45 -0.09
N ASP A 97 22.26 5.85 -0.16
CA ASP A 97 21.18 5.03 -0.70
C ASP A 97 21.07 5.25 -2.21
N ILE A 98 21.00 4.16 -2.95
CA ILE A 98 20.90 4.14 -4.40
C ILE A 98 19.61 3.41 -4.77
N THR A 99 18.71 4.12 -5.45
CA THR A 99 17.41 3.61 -5.90
C THR A 99 17.32 3.53 -7.42
N ASP A 100 18.31 4.05 -8.14
CA ASP A 100 18.39 4.05 -9.60
C ASP A 100 19.16 2.83 -10.11
N TRP A 101 18.62 2.19 -11.15
CA TRP A 101 19.26 1.05 -11.80
C TRP A 101 20.52 1.45 -12.57
N ALA A 102 20.55 2.62 -13.22
CA ALA A 102 21.69 3.01 -14.06
C ALA A 102 23.00 3.09 -13.26
N THR A 103 22.91 3.59 -12.03
CA THR A 103 24.02 3.62 -11.07
C THR A 103 24.52 2.21 -10.73
N ILE A 104 23.61 1.25 -10.54
CA ILE A 104 23.97 -0.14 -10.23
C ILE A 104 24.56 -0.84 -11.45
N ALA A 105 24.00 -0.62 -12.63
CA ALA A 105 24.53 -1.14 -13.88
C ALA A 105 25.98 -0.69 -14.11
N ALA A 106 26.27 0.60 -13.95
CA ALA A 106 27.64 1.13 -14.06
C ALA A 106 28.60 0.52 -13.02
N GLN A 107 28.12 0.23 -11.81
CA GLN A 107 28.93 -0.44 -10.79
C GLN A 107 29.19 -1.92 -11.12
N LEU A 108 28.23 -2.61 -11.74
CA LEU A 108 28.39 -3.96 -12.24
C LEU A 108 29.37 -4.02 -13.41
N ASP A 109 29.32 -3.02 -14.31
CA ASP A 109 30.32 -2.85 -15.37
C ASP A 109 31.72 -2.70 -14.79
N ALA A 110 31.90 -1.80 -13.82
CA ALA A 110 33.18 -1.57 -13.15
C ALA A 110 33.72 -2.80 -12.40
N ALA A 111 32.83 -3.67 -11.93
CA ALA A 111 33.18 -4.94 -11.27
C ALA A 111 33.44 -6.10 -12.25
N ASN A 112 33.34 -5.86 -13.56
CA ASN A 112 33.37 -6.91 -14.59
C ASN A 112 32.36 -8.04 -14.33
N ALA A 113 31.17 -7.69 -13.82
CA ALA A 113 30.13 -8.66 -13.49
C ALA A 113 29.67 -9.41 -14.75
N SER A 114 29.59 -10.73 -14.62
CA SER A 114 29.05 -11.64 -15.63
C SER A 114 27.58 -11.34 -15.93
N TYR A 115 27.07 -11.90 -17.02
CA TYR A 115 25.67 -11.74 -17.40
C TYR A 115 24.70 -12.28 -16.33
N ASP A 116 25.02 -13.43 -15.74
CA ASP A 116 24.17 -14.05 -14.70
C ASP A 116 24.12 -13.20 -13.42
N GLU A 117 25.26 -12.63 -13.02
CA GLU A 117 25.29 -11.67 -11.90
C GLU A 117 24.42 -10.46 -12.19
N ARG A 118 24.48 -9.91 -13.41
CA ARG A 118 23.63 -8.76 -13.80
C ARG A 118 22.14 -9.11 -13.75
N LEU A 119 21.76 -10.30 -14.23
CA LEU A 119 20.38 -10.76 -14.15
C LEU A 119 19.90 -10.92 -12.71
N LEU A 120 20.74 -11.46 -11.83
CA LEU A 120 20.45 -11.56 -10.40
C LEU A 120 20.21 -10.18 -9.78
N HIS A 121 21.09 -9.21 -10.06
CA HIS A 121 20.94 -7.83 -9.54
C HIS A 121 19.70 -7.15 -10.09
N MET A 122 19.39 -7.33 -11.38
CA MET A 122 18.19 -6.79 -11.99
C MET A 122 16.94 -7.36 -11.32
N ARG A 123 16.89 -8.68 -11.12
CA ARG A 123 15.77 -9.34 -10.43
C ARG A 123 15.58 -8.77 -9.02
N VAL A 124 16.66 -8.66 -8.26
CA VAL A 124 16.63 -8.07 -6.91
C VAL A 124 16.12 -6.62 -6.98
N HIS A 125 16.62 -5.82 -7.91
CA HIS A 125 16.20 -4.43 -8.08
C HIS A 125 14.71 -4.27 -8.41
N LEU A 126 14.18 -5.11 -9.30
CA LEU A 126 12.76 -5.09 -9.64
C LEU A 126 11.89 -5.51 -8.45
N THR A 127 12.27 -6.57 -7.73
CA THR A 127 11.56 -6.98 -6.51
C THR A 127 11.59 -5.90 -5.43
N MET A 128 12.70 -5.17 -5.27
CA MET A 128 12.77 -4.03 -4.35
C MET A 128 11.74 -2.95 -4.68
N ARG A 129 11.60 -2.62 -5.97
CA ARG A 129 10.61 -1.64 -6.45
C ARG A 129 9.19 -2.14 -6.24
N GLN A 130 8.94 -3.41 -6.53
CA GLN A 130 7.63 -4.03 -6.36
C GLN A 130 7.11 -3.89 -4.93
N TYR A 131 7.92 -4.20 -3.91
CA TYR A 131 7.50 -4.04 -2.51
C TYR A 131 7.11 -2.61 -2.15
N HIS A 132 7.81 -1.62 -2.69
CA HIS A 132 7.53 -0.22 -2.44
C HIS A 132 6.26 0.24 -3.15
N ASP A 133 6.09 -0.16 -4.41
CA ASP A 133 4.97 0.24 -5.25
C ASP A 133 3.66 -0.43 -4.77
N GLU A 134 3.71 -1.71 -4.41
CA GLU A 134 2.60 -2.43 -3.76
C GLU A 134 2.23 -1.79 -2.42
N GLY A 135 3.22 -1.49 -1.57
CA GLY A 135 2.98 -0.84 -0.28
C GLY A 135 2.32 0.53 -0.42
N LYS A 136 2.72 1.32 -1.44
CA LYS A 136 2.06 2.58 -1.76
C LYS A 136 0.64 2.39 -2.23
N GLN A 137 0.40 1.45 -3.15
CA GLN A 137 -0.92 1.20 -3.69
C GLN A 137 -1.90 0.78 -2.57
N MET A 138 -1.50 -0.15 -1.71
CA MET A 138 -2.32 -0.59 -0.57
C MET A 138 -2.60 0.55 0.39
N LEU A 139 -1.61 1.42 0.65
CA LEU A 139 -1.80 2.58 1.52
C LEU A 139 -2.77 3.60 0.93
N GLU A 140 -2.70 3.89 -0.37
CA GLU A 140 -3.65 4.81 -1.01
C GLU A 140 -5.07 4.24 -1.02
N GLN A 141 -5.22 2.93 -1.24
CA GLN A 141 -6.51 2.26 -1.13
C GLN A 141 -7.07 2.36 0.31
N LEU A 142 -6.23 2.06 1.31
CA LEU A 142 -6.60 2.16 2.72
C LEU A 142 -7.08 3.57 3.10
N LYS A 143 -6.35 4.60 2.64
CA LYS A 143 -6.76 6.00 2.82
C LYS A 143 -8.13 6.28 2.20
N SER A 144 -8.37 5.79 0.99
CA SER A 144 -9.64 5.97 0.30
C SER A 144 -10.79 5.32 1.06
N ASP A 145 -10.58 4.13 1.63
CA ASP A 145 -11.61 3.38 2.33
C ASP A 145 -11.93 4.00 3.70
N TYR A 146 -10.92 4.47 4.43
CA TYR A 146 -11.14 5.26 5.65
C TYR A 146 -11.85 6.58 5.38
N ALA A 147 -11.46 7.30 4.32
CA ALA A 147 -12.15 8.54 3.94
C ALA A 147 -13.62 8.25 3.62
N PHE A 148 -13.91 7.17 2.88
CA PHE A 148 -15.28 6.82 2.54
C PHE A 148 -16.13 6.46 3.77
N LEU A 149 -15.59 5.68 4.72
CA LEU A 149 -16.29 5.39 5.98
C LEU A 149 -16.58 6.65 6.79
N ASN A 150 -15.61 7.55 6.92
CA ASN A 150 -15.80 8.81 7.65
C ASN A 150 -16.91 9.67 7.02
N GLU A 151 -16.99 9.73 5.69
CA GLU A 151 -18.06 10.44 4.98
C GLU A 151 -19.42 9.76 5.16
N LEU A 152 -19.48 8.42 5.13
CA LEU A 152 -20.72 7.69 5.42
C LEU A 152 -21.22 7.94 6.84
N GLU A 153 -20.33 7.95 7.83
CA GLU A 153 -20.66 8.27 9.22
C GLU A 153 -21.17 9.71 9.36
N PHE A 154 -20.49 10.66 8.73
CA PHE A 154 -20.92 12.07 8.71
C PHE A 154 -22.30 12.24 8.07
N MET A 155 -22.54 11.60 6.92
CA MET A 155 -23.85 11.63 6.26
C MET A 155 -24.94 11.03 7.14
N SER A 156 -24.71 9.85 7.76
CA SER A 156 -25.67 9.20 8.65
C SER A 156 -26.04 10.12 9.82
N ALA A 157 -25.04 10.72 10.47
CA ALA A 157 -25.24 11.65 11.59
C ALA A 157 -26.04 12.90 11.16
N SER A 158 -25.73 13.47 9.99
CA SER A 158 -26.42 14.66 9.47
C SER A 158 -27.91 14.42 9.19
N GLN A 159 -28.31 13.17 8.92
CA GLN A 159 -29.67 12.78 8.60
C GLN A 159 -30.46 12.24 9.81
N ASN A 160 -29.86 12.22 11.01
CA ASN A 160 -30.43 11.57 12.21
C ASN A 160 -30.78 10.07 11.99
N ILE A 161 -30.12 9.41 11.06
CA ILE A 161 -30.26 7.97 10.83
C ILE A 161 -29.19 7.29 11.70
N PRO A 162 -29.53 6.34 12.58
CA PRO A 162 -28.53 5.61 13.34
C PRO A 162 -27.61 4.84 12.37
N VAL A 163 -26.29 4.92 12.56
CA VAL A 163 -25.32 4.17 11.74
C VAL A 163 -25.63 2.66 11.73
N SER A 164 -26.22 2.14 12.81
CA SER A 164 -26.70 0.75 12.90
C SER A 164 -27.82 0.39 11.91
N VAL A 165 -28.60 1.36 11.40
CA VAL A 165 -29.65 1.11 10.40
C VAL A 165 -29.06 0.97 8.99
N VAL A 166 -27.94 1.65 8.71
CA VAL A 166 -27.20 1.53 7.43
C VAL A 166 -26.49 0.16 7.31
N VAL A 167 -26.26 -0.51 8.45
CA VAL A 167 -25.60 -1.82 8.55
C VAL A 167 -26.61 -2.98 8.65
N SER A 168 -27.90 -2.71 8.86
CA SER A 168 -28.92 -3.74 9.20
C SER A 168 -30.00 -3.94 8.14
N GLU A 169 -29.65 -3.98 6.85
CA GLU A 169 -30.54 -4.64 5.87
C GLU A 169 -29.81 -5.86 5.29
N THR A 170 -30.09 -6.98 5.98
CA THR A 170 -29.81 -8.37 5.62
C THR A 170 -30.29 -8.72 4.23
#